data_AF-Q5GR95-F1
#
_entry.id   AF-Q5GR95-F1
#
_cell.length_a   1.000
_cell.length_b   1.000
_cell.length_c   1.000
_cell.angle_alpha   90.00
_cell.angle_beta   90.00
_cell.angle_gamma   90.00
#
_symmetry.space_group_name_H-M   'P 1'
#
loop_
_entity.id
_entity.type
_entity.pdbx_description
1 polymer ?
#
loop_
_entity_poly.entity_id
_entity_poly.type
_entity_poly.pdbx_seq_one_letter_code
_entity_poly.pdbx_strand_id
1 'polypeptide(L)'
;MKQRLLVMNGQRIVQTEQEGAWANQKVDKAGALKPGIYNLYMAQQADKKQTHDGVIVHADNNQVYQQVGKNFVMHARSDFDKVPEIGSAKSISYSAQGKATVAAEAPKLTRGRSR
;
A
#
# COMPACT_ATOMS: atom_id res chain seq x y z
N MET A 1 18.13 1.32 -3.52
CA MET A 1 17.91 2.17 -2.34
C MET A 1 16.64 1.68 -1.64
N LYS A 2 16.61 1.60 -0.30
CA LYS A 2 15.41 1.19 0.42
C LYS A 2 14.49 2.40 0.62
N GLN A 3 13.19 2.19 0.49
CA GLN A 3 12.15 3.19 0.75
C GLN A 3 11.19 2.68 1.83
N ARG A 4 10.73 3.58 2.72
CA ARG A 4 9.69 3.29 3.71
C ARG A 4 8.78 4.48 3.92
N LEU A 5 7.62 4.25 4.54
CA LEU A 5 6.82 5.32 5.14
C LEU A 5 6.95 5.29 6.66
N LEU A 6 7.07 6.47 7.23
CA LEU A 6 6.88 6.71 8.65
C LEU A 6 5.58 7.50 8.84
N VAL A 7 4.61 6.90 9.54
CA VAL A 7 3.37 7.57 9.91
C VAL A 7 3.38 7.86 11.40
N MET A 8 3.36 9.13 11.77
CA MET A 8 3.31 9.59 13.16
C MET A 8 2.67 10.96 13.25
N ASN A 9 1.98 11.26 14.35
CA ASN A 9 1.43 12.59 14.64
C ASN A 9 0.58 13.18 13.49
N GLY A 10 -0.19 12.33 12.80
CA GLY A 10 -1.03 12.74 11.67
C GLY A 10 -0.27 13.05 10.38
N GLN A 11 1.05 12.81 10.34
CA GLN A 11 1.91 12.98 9.17
C GLN A 11 2.28 11.62 8.56
N ARG A 12 2.49 11.61 7.24
CA ARG A 12 3.06 10.51 6.48
C ARG A 12 4.34 11.01 5.81
N ILE A 13 5.46 10.41 6.19
CA ILE A 13 6.80 10.81 5.76
C ILE A 13 7.38 9.71 4.88
N VAL A 14 7.67 10.01 3.62
CA VAL A 14 8.43 9.14 2.73
C VAL A 14 9.90 9.26 3.10
N GLN A 15 10.54 8.14 3.41
CA GLN A 15 11.97 8.09 3.73
C GLN A 15 12.71 7.15 2.79
N THR A 16 13.94 7.51 2.47
CA THR A 16 14.88 6.66 1.72
C THR A 16 16.13 6.44 2.54
N GLU A 17 16.68 5.23 2.49
CA GLU A 17 17.96 4.92 3.12
C GLU A 17 19.11 5.48 2.27
N GLN A 18 19.96 6.29 2.89
CA GLN A 18 21.18 6.87 2.35
C GLN A 18 22.29 6.66 3.39
N GLU A 19 23.36 5.97 3.01
CA GLU A 19 24.53 5.75 3.88
C GLU A 19 24.20 5.14 5.26
N GLY A 20 23.19 4.27 5.32
CA GLY A 20 22.74 3.64 6.57
C GLY A 20 21.83 4.51 7.45
N ALA A 21 21.56 5.75 7.04
CA ALA A 21 20.61 6.64 7.69
C ALA A 21 19.33 6.80 6.85
N TRP A 22 18.21 7.10 7.52
CA TRP A 22 16.94 7.37 6.85
C TRP A 22 16.77 8.88 6.64
N ALA A 23 16.73 9.31 5.38
CA ALA A 23 16.49 10.70 5.00
C ALA A 23 15.02 10.91 4.63
N ASN A 24 14.43 12.02 5.10
CA ASN A 24 13.08 12.43 4.71
C ASN A 24 13.07 12.98 3.29
N GLN A 25 12.21 12.45 2.43
CA GLN A 25 12.05 12.91 1.05
C GLN A 25 10.81 13.78 0.89
N LYS A 26 9.71 13.39 1.52
CA LYS A 26 8.43 14.08 1.40
C LYS A 26 7.60 13.91 2.66
N VAL A 27 6.89 14.96 3.07
CA VAL A 27 5.95 14.93 4.18
C VAL A 27 4.57 15.31 3.67
N ASP A 28 3.59 14.45 3.89
CA ASP A 28 2.18 14.65 3.57
C ASP A 28 1.32 14.43 4.84
N LYS A 29 0.01 14.71 4.76
CA LYS A 29 -0.94 14.30 5.80
C LYS A 29 -1.12 12.77 5.77
N ALA A 30 -1.24 12.15 6.95
CA ALA A 30 -1.46 10.70 7.08
C ALA A 30 -2.83 10.25 6.56
N GLY A 31 -3.84 11.13 6.64
CA GLY A 31 -5.22 10.76 6.30
C GLY A 31 -5.69 9.61 7.18
N ALA A 32 -6.21 8.55 6.54
CA ALA A 32 -6.71 7.36 7.22
C ALA A 32 -5.63 6.33 7.58
N LEU A 33 -4.35 6.57 7.24
CA LEU A 33 -3.27 5.66 7.61
C LEU A 33 -3.02 5.67 9.12
N LYS A 34 -2.87 4.48 9.69
CA LYS A 34 -2.55 4.31 11.10
C LYS A 34 -1.07 4.69 11.35
N PRO A 35 -0.72 5.18 12.55
CA PRO A 35 0.67 5.37 12.93
C PRO A 35 1.47 4.06 12.83
N GLY A 36 2.71 4.14 12.34
CA GLY A 36 3.57 2.98 12.17
C GLY A 36 4.68 3.18 11.13
N ILE A 37 5.54 2.17 11.01
CA ILE A 37 6.58 2.09 9.98
C ILE A 37 6.13 1.09 8.92
N TYR A 38 6.11 1.53 7.67
CA TYR A 38 5.73 0.72 6.51
C TYR A 38 6.96 0.52 5.64
N ASN A 39 7.62 -0.63 5.77
CA ASN A 39 8.85 -0.96 5.06
C ASN A 39 8.54 -1.35 3.60
N LEU A 40 8.29 -0.36 2.75
CA LEU A 40 7.91 -0.56 1.34
C LEU A 40 8.97 -1.34 0.55
N TYR A 41 10.25 -1.25 0.93
CA TYR A 41 11.34 -2.03 0.34
C TYR A 41 11.18 -3.55 0.54
N MET A 42 10.32 -4.00 1.45
CA MET A 42 9.99 -5.43 1.63
C MET A 42 8.80 -5.87 0.77
N ALA A 43 8.20 -4.97 0.00
CA ALA A 43 7.07 -5.32 -0.83
C ALA A 43 7.46 -6.34 -1.91
N GLN A 44 6.55 -7.27 -2.20
CA GLN A 44 6.69 -8.23 -3.27
C GLN A 44 5.89 -7.77 -4.49
N GLN A 45 6.36 -8.10 -5.69
CA GLN A 45 5.60 -7.81 -6.91
C GLN A 45 4.27 -8.56 -6.86
N ALA A 46 3.18 -7.87 -7.22
CA ALA A 46 1.86 -8.48 -7.26
C ALA A 46 1.82 -9.68 -8.21
N ASP A 47 1.31 -10.81 -7.72
CA ASP A 47 0.87 -11.90 -8.59
C ASP A 47 -0.45 -11.49 -9.25
N LYS A 48 -0.41 -11.22 -10.56
CA LYS A 48 -1.58 -10.78 -11.34
C LYS A 48 -2.65 -11.87 -11.48
N LYS A 49 -2.38 -13.12 -11.08
CA LYS A 49 -3.36 -14.21 -11.06
C LYS A 49 -4.19 -14.24 -9.78
N GLN A 50 -3.80 -13.45 -8.77
CA GLN A 50 -4.46 -13.41 -7.47
C GLN A 50 -5.16 -12.07 -7.25
N THR A 51 -6.14 -12.09 -6.36
CA THR A 51 -6.75 -10.88 -5.82
C THR A 51 -6.02 -10.49 -4.54
N HIS A 52 -5.66 -9.21 -4.43
CA HIS A 52 -4.95 -8.65 -3.28
C HIS A 52 -5.89 -7.72 -2.50
N ASP A 53 -6.24 -8.12 -1.28
CA ASP A 53 -7.13 -7.38 -0.39
C ASP A 53 -6.34 -6.69 0.71
N GLY A 54 -6.50 -5.38 0.82
CA GLY A 54 -5.81 -4.61 1.85
C GLY A 54 -5.76 -3.11 1.60
N VAL A 55 -5.04 -2.41 2.46
CA VAL A 55 -5.01 -0.94 2.50
C VAL A 55 -3.95 -0.39 1.56
N ILE A 56 -4.32 0.60 0.74
CA ILE A 56 -3.37 1.32 -0.09
C ILE A 56 -2.55 2.25 0.80
N VAL A 57 -1.23 2.06 0.86
CA VAL A 57 -0.36 2.81 1.78
C VAL A 57 0.47 3.89 1.08
N HIS A 58 0.86 3.64 -0.17
CA HIS A 58 1.66 4.58 -0.94
C HIS A 58 1.41 4.42 -2.44
N ALA A 59 1.72 5.47 -3.19
CA ALA A 59 1.88 5.40 -4.63
C ALA A 59 2.94 6.42 -5.03
N ASP A 60 3.87 6.00 -5.87
CA ASP A 60 4.82 6.87 -6.55
C ASP A 60 4.58 6.82 -8.07
N ASN A 61 5.54 7.32 -8.85
CA ASN A 61 5.41 7.38 -10.31
C ASN A 61 5.40 6.00 -10.98
N ASN A 62 5.96 4.98 -10.32
CA ASN A 62 6.20 3.66 -10.89
C ASN A 62 5.36 2.57 -10.22
N GLN A 63 5.06 2.71 -8.94
CA GLN A 63 4.44 1.66 -8.12
C GLN A 63 3.28 2.18 -7.27
N VAL A 64 2.28 1.31 -7.08
CA VAL A 64 1.24 1.43 -6.06
C VAL A 64 1.50 0.37 -5.01
N TYR A 65 1.53 0.76 -3.73
CA TYR A 65 1.83 -0.13 -2.61
C TYR A 65 0.58 -0.40 -1.79
N GLN A 66 0.30 -1.68 -1.57
CA GLN A 66 -0.81 -2.18 -0.77
C GLN A 66 -0.27 -2.99 0.41
N GLN A 67 -0.81 -2.76 1.60
CA GLN A 67 -0.59 -3.60 2.76
C GLN A 67 -1.63 -4.73 2.77
N VAL A 68 -1.16 -5.96 2.59
CA VAL A 68 -1.99 -7.18 2.64
C VAL A 68 -1.64 -7.92 3.93
N GLY A 69 -2.51 -7.77 4.94
CA GLY A 69 -2.24 -8.26 6.30
C GLY A 69 -1.00 -7.58 6.91
N LYS A 70 0.07 -8.35 7.14
CA LYS A 70 1.36 -7.85 7.65
C LYS A 70 2.40 -7.61 6.55
N ASN A 71 2.10 -8.05 5.32
CA ASN A 71 3.01 -7.98 4.19
C ASN A 71 2.65 -6.80 3.29
N PHE A 72 3.54 -6.52 2.33
CA PHE A 72 3.36 -5.48 1.34
C PHE A 72 3.41 -6.07 -0.06
N VAL A 73 2.53 -5.59 -0.91
CA VAL A 73 2.47 -5.90 -2.33
C VAL A 73 2.65 -4.61 -3.10
N MET A 74 3.48 -4.65 -4.14
CA MET A 74 3.66 -3.55 -5.08
C MET A 74 3.09 -3.91 -6.45
N HIS A 75 2.36 -2.97 -7.02
CA HIS A 75 1.67 -3.09 -8.31
C HIS A 75 2.24 -2.04 -9.26
N ALA A 76 2.44 -2.37 -10.53
CA ALA A 76 2.92 -1.40 -11.50
C ALA A 76 1.89 -0.27 -11.67
N ARG A 77 2.32 0.99 -11.48
CA ARG A 77 1.46 2.17 -11.59
C ARG A 77 0.80 2.28 -12.97
N SER A 78 1.49 1.84 -14.01
CA SER A 78 1.00 1.80 -15.40
C SER A 78 -0.20 0.88 -15.63
N ASP A 79 -0.44 -0.07 -14.72
CA ASP A 79 -1.58 -0.98 -14.81
C ASP A 79 -2.89 -0.31 -14.40
N PHE A 80 -2.84 0.85 -13.74
CA PHE A 80 -3.99 1.58 -13.21
C PHE A 80 -4.31 2.80 -14.06
N ASP A 81 -5.58 2.97 -14.42
CA ASP A 81 -6.04 4.20 -15.06
C ASP A 81 -6.00 5.38 -14.08
N LYS A 82 -6.34 5.12 -12.80
CA LYS A 82 -6.28 6.08 -11.71
C LYS A 82 -5.64 5.46 -10.46
N VAL A 83 -4.82 6.24 -9.75
CA VAL A 83 -4.24 5.82 -8.46
C VAL A 83 -5.37 5.58 -7.45
N PRO A 84 -5.41 4.41 -6.80
CA PRO A 84 -6.31 4.16 -5.67
C PRO A 84 -6.06 5.12 -4.51
N GLU A 85 -7.12 5.47 -3.77
CA GLU A 85 -7.00 6.39 -2.64
C GLU A 85 -6.14 5.80 -1.51
N ILE A 86 -5.12 6.55 -1.10
CA ILE A 86 -4.25 6.16 0.02
C ILE A 86 -5.05 6.18 1.33
N GLY A 87 -4.86 5.15 2.15
CA GLY A 87 -5.57 4.93 3.41
C GLY A 87 -6.87 4.14 3.24
N SER A 88 -7.30 3.86 2.01
CA SER A 88 -8.51 3.10 1.74
C SER A 88 -8.24 1.59 1.58
N ALA A 89 -9.15 0.77 2.08
CA ALA A 89 -9.16 -0.67 1.90
C ALA A 89 -9.72 -1.03 0.51
N LYS A 90 -8.93 -1.74 -0.30
CA LYS A 90 -9.24 -2.08 -1.68
C LYS A 90 -8.98 -3.55 -1.97
N SER A 91 -9.71 -4.06 -2.95
CA SER A 91 -9.47 -5.35 -3.60
C SER A 91 -8.91 -5.08 -4.99
N ILE A 92 -7.68 -5.53 -5.26
CA ILE A 92 -7.00 -5.36 -6.55
C ILE A 92 -6.88 -6.71 -7.24
N SER A 93 -7.49 -6.82 -8.41
CA SER A 93 -7.34 -7.96 -9.33
C SER A 93 -6.91 -7.46 -10.70
N TYR A 94 -6.65 -8.37 -11.64
CA TYR A 94 -6.19 -8.02 -12.97
C TYR A 94 -7.04 -8.67 -14.07
N SER A 95 -7.30 -7.91 -15.13
CA SER A 95 -7.92 -8.39 -16.36
C SER A 95 -6.97 -9.25 -17.19
N ALA A 96 -7.49 -9.93 -18.22
CA ALA A 96 -6.68 -10.70 -19.17
C ALA A 96 -5.61 -9.85 -19.90
N GLN A 97 -5.86 -8.55 -20.04
CA GLN A 97 -4.93 -7.57 -20.63
C GLN A 97 -3.91 -7.05 -19.61
N GLY A 98 -3.93 -7.54 -18.37
CA GLY A 98 -2.99 -7.17 -17.32
C GLY A 98 -3.26 -5.80 -16.67
N LYS A 99 -4.40 -5.17 -16.97
CA LYS A 99 -4.87 -3.93 -16.33
C LYS A 99 -5.48 -4.21 -14.97
N ALA A 100 -5.21 -3.34 -14.01
CA ALA A 100 -5.68 -3.47 -12.64
C ALA A 100 -7.16 -3.04 -12.52
N THR A 101 -7.97 -3.92 -11.93
CA THR A 101 -9.33 -3.64 -11.52
C THR A 101 -9.34 -3.39 -10.02
N VAL A 102 -9.92 -2.27 -9.60
CA VAL A 102 -9.90 -1.83 -8.19
C VAL A 102 -11.33 -1.74 -7.67
N ALA A 103 -11.66 -2.58 -6.70
CA ALA A 103 -12.94 -2.58 -6.01
C ALA A 103 -12.78 -2.19 -4.53
N ALA A 104 -13.88 -1.87 -3.86
CA ALA A 104 -13.88 -1.79 -2.40
C ALA A 104 -13.55 -3.17 -1.82
N GLU A 105 -12.73 -3.23 -0.77
CA GLU A 105 -12.51 -4.49 -0.06
C GLU A 105 -13.83 -4.95 0.57
N ALA A 106 -14.25 -6.19 0.31
CA ALA A 106 -15.47 -6.73 0.91
C ALA A 106 -15.29 -6.83 2.44
N PRO A 107 -16.33 -6.53 3.24
CA PRO A 107 -16.26 -6.69 4.69
C PRO A 107 -16.01 -8.16 5.02
N LYS A 108 -14.85 -8.45 5.60
CA LYS A 108 -14.53 -9.79 6.11
C LYS A 108 -15.39 -10.00 7.36
N LEU A 109 -16.36 -10.92 7.27
CA LEU A 109 -17.18 -11.37 8.41
C LEU A 109 -16.23 -11.98 9.46
N THR A 110 -15.84 -11.20 10.46
CA THR A 110 -15.15 -11.72 11.64
C THR A 110 -16.17 -12.51 12.44
N ARG A 111 -15.97 -13.83 12.58
CA ARG A 111 -16.75 -14.65 13.50
C ARG A 111 -16.63 -14.04 14.89
N GLY A 112 -17.73 -13.47 15.38
CA GLY A 112 -17.83 -12.98 16.75
C GLY A 112 -17.49 -14.10 17.71
N ARG A 113 -16.53 -13.85 18.61
CA ARG A 113 -16.35 -14.70 19.80
C ARG A 113 -17.63 -14.56 20.62
N SER A 114 -18.43 -15.61 20.69
CA SER A 114 -19.47 -15.71 21.71
C SER A 114 -18.79 -15.65 23.07
N ARG A 115 -19.34 -14.83 23.95
CA ARG A 115 -18.91 -14.73 25.36
C ARG A 115 -19.16 -16.03 26.10
#